data_AF-A0A813WUX9-F1
#
_entry.id   AF-A0A813WUX9-F1
#
_cell.length_a   1.000
_cell.length_b   1.000
_cell.length_c   1.000
_cell.angle_alpha   90.00
_cell.angle_beta   90.00
_cell.angle_gamma   90.00
#
_symmetry.space_group_name_H-M   'P 1'
#
loop_
_entity.id
_entity.type
_entity.pdbx_description
1 polymer ?
#
loop_
_entity_poly.entity_id
_entity_poly.type
_entity_poly.pdbx_seq_one_letter_code
_entity_poly.pdbx_strand_id
1 'polypeptide(L)'
;MLLAIVRKAMLKLWFSYVSGISIERSEIVFELTQTVQPEEIVRRVRYPRDVGTDGLVRPYISHEATGFYILNKVADGKYSKLGDTYVAHIICQGSSSSPSWLIATSQRLLFVYQVSYFGDYELDDEIEYKDISGKPTIKTDSKEIEILRREPIKTGTIRKKHVSYGKVVRYTNVIEAQSFVDKIISTMHLAGY
;
A
#
# COMPACT_ATOMS: atom_id res chain seq x y z
N MET A 1 -16.75 64.21 -9.78
CA MET A 1 -15.42 63.66 -10.08
C MET A 1 -15.44 62.20 -9.66
N LEU A 2 -15.31 61.28 -10.62
CA LEU A 2 -15.21 59.80 -10.53
C LEU A 2 -16.42 59.01 -9.97
N LEU A 3 -17.22 58.36 -10.85
CA LEU A 3 -17.10 56.95 -11.33
C LEU A 3 -17.53 55.94 -10.24
N ALA A 4 -18.75 55.37 -10.25
CA ALA A 4 -19.20 54.22 -11.06
C ALA A 4 -18.34 52.95 -10.88
N ILE A 5 -18.98 51.82 -10.48
CA ILE A 5 -18.62 50.38 -10.56
C ILE A 5 -19.20 49.70 -9.28
N VAL A 6 -20.06 48.67 -9.23
CA VAL A 6 -20.62 47.75 -10.22
C VAL A 6 -21.94 47.16 -9.67
N ARG A 7 -22.86 46.90 -10.61
CA ARG A 7 -24.13 46.19 -10.49
C ARG A 7 -23.94 44.67 -10.20
N LYS A 8 -24.81 44.11 -9.35
CA LYS A 8 -25.68 42.94 -9.63
C LYS A 8 -25.04 41.54 -9.80
N ALA A 9 -25.34 40.62 -8.87
CA ALA A 9 -25.79 39.23 -9.11
C ALA A 9 -25.98 38.50 -7.76
N MET A 10 -27.21 38.37 -7.24
CA MET A 10 -28.01 37.13 -7.30
C MET A 10 -27.26 35.84 -6.91
N LEU A 11 -27.46 35.38 -5.67
CA LEU A 11 -27.78 33.97 -5.46
C LEU A 11 -29.07 33.88 -4.64
N LYS A 12 -30.10 33.36 -5.31
CA LYS A 12 -31.40 33.00 -4.77
C LYS A 12 -31.19 31.98 -3.64
N LEU A 13 -31.40 32.38 -2.38
CA LEU A 13 -31.72 31.40 -1.35
C LEU A 13 -33.17 30.98 -1.55
N TRP A 14 -33.34 29.87 -2.24
CA TRP A 14 -34.58 29.13 -2.36
C TRP A 14 -34.82 28.39 -1.04
N PHE A 15 -35.39 29.06 -0.04
CA PHE A 15 -35.97 28.37 1.10
C PHE A 15 -37.42 28.01 0.75
N SER A 16 -37.63 26.76 0.38
CA SER A 16 -38.95 26.15 0.36
C SER A 16 -39.47 26.09 1.78
N TYR A 17 -40.53 26.85 2.04
CA TYR A 17 -41.25 26.90 3.29
C TYR A 17 -42.10 25.63 3.42
N VAL A 18 -41.65 24.67 4.23
CA VAL A 18 -42.49 23.55 4.67
C VAL A 18 -42.39 23.47 6.19
N SER A 19 -43.49 23.92 6.82
CA SER A 19 -43.93 23.69 8.20
C SER A 19 -42.85 23.62 9.29
N GLY A 20 -42.67 24.76 9.95
CA GLY A 20 -42.70 24.85 11.41
C GLY A 20 -41.70 23.99 12.17
N ILE A 21 -40.49 24.53 12.34
CA ILE A 21 -39.73 24.63 13.60
C ILE A 21 -38.63 25.67 13.31
N SER A 22 -38.75 26.86 13.90
CA SER A 22 -37.67 27.84 13.92
C SER A 22 -36.79 27.52 15.13
N ILE A 23 -35.62 26.91 14.91
CA ILE A 23 -34.60 26.82 15.96
C ILE A 23 -33.75 28.09 15.87
N GLU A 24 -34.02 29.04 16.74
CA GLU A 24 -33.11 30.16 17.02
C GLU A 24 -31.78 29.57 17.53
N ARG A 25 -30.74 29.62 16.70
CA ARG A 25 -29.35 29.40 17.14
C ARG A 25 -28.74 30.73 17.56
N SER A 26 -29.22 31.28 18.68
CA SER A 26 -28.53 32.36 19.38
C SER A 26 -27.53 31.75 20.38
N GLU A 27 -26.25 31.96 20.09
CA GLU A 27 -25.20 32.21 21.09
C GLU A 27 -25.00 31.15 22.20
N ILE A 28 -24.36 30.04 21.85
CA ILE A 28 -23.39 29.39 22.74
C ILE A 28 -22.14 29.07 21.92
N VAL A 29 -21.43 30.12 21.51
CA VAL A 29 -20.01 29.99 21.14
C VAL A 29 -19.26 30.25 22.42
N PHE A 30 -19.04 29.19 23.20
CA PHE A 30 -18.18 29.25 24.37
C PHE A 30 -16.77 29.53 23.86
N GLU A 31 -16.33 30.75 24.13
CA GLU A 31 -15.00 31.28 23.88
C GLU A 31 -13.99 30.46 24.68
N LEU A 32 -13.44 29.42 24.04
CA LEU A 32 -12.24 28.71 24.48
C LEU A 32 -11.13 28.96 23.46
N THR A 33 -10.73 30.22 23.30
CA THR A 33 -9.41 30.57 22.78
C THR A 33 -8.38 30.34 23.87
N GLN A 34 -8.21 29.07 24.26
CA GLN A 34 -7.04 28.67 25.02
C GLN A 34 -5.86 28.74 24.05
N THR A 35 -5.02 29.75 24.23
CA THR A 35 -3.73 29.96 23.58
C THR A 35 -2.78 28.79 23.92
N VAL A 36 -2.99 27.67 23.26
CA VAL A 36 -2.06 26.55 23.26
C VAL A 36 -0.98 26.88 22.23
N GLN A 37 0.21 27.21 22.72
CA GLN A 37 1.44 27.13 21.90
C GLN A 37 1.42 25.76 21.20
N PRO A 38 1.69 25.64 19.89
CA PRO A 38 1.78 24.34 19.26
C PRO A 38 3.06 23.66 19.74
N GLU A 39 3.03 23.14 20.96
CA GLU A 39 3.83 21.97 21.31
C GLU A 39 3.47 20.95 20.24
N GLU A 40 4.47 20.45 19.52
CA GLU A 40 4.29 19.43 18.50
C GLU A 40 3.71 18.19 19.18
N ILE A 41 2.37 18.09 19.24
CA ILE A 41 1.67 16.94 19.79
C ILE A 41 1.90 15.82 18.79
N VAL A 42 3.01 15.10 18.95
CA VAL A 42 3.33 13.89 18.20
C VAL A 42 2.29 12.83 18.56
N ARG A 43 1.15 12.86 17.88
CA ARG A 43 0.14 11.80 17.99
C ARG A 43 0.72 10.58 17.30
N ARG A 44 0.88 9.48 18.03
CA ARG A 44 1.20 8.16 17.45
C ARG A 44 0.04 7.74 16.55
N VAL A 45 0.13 8.06 15.26
CA VAL A 45 -0.83 7.59 14.26
C VAL A 45 -0.55 6.12 14.00
N ARG A 46 -1.57 5.28 14.18
CA ARG A 46 -1.52 3.86 13.84
C ARG A 46 -1.97 3.70 12.39
N TYR A 47 -1.33 2.80 11.65
CA TYR A 47 -1.77 2.46 10.30
C TYR A 47 -3.11 1.71 10.33
N PRO A 48 -3.92 1.81 9.25
CA PRO A 48 -5.15 1.05 9.15
C PRO A 48 -4.87 -0.45 9.19
N ARG A 49 -5.78 -1.20 9.83
CA ARG A 49 -5.72 -2.67 9.88
C ARG A 49 -6.30 -3.24 8.58
N ASP A 50 -5.73 -4.35 8.11
CA ASP A 50 -6.36 -5.21 7.10
C ASP A 50 -7.55 -5.97 7.72
N VAL A 51 -8.71 -5.93 7.07
CA VAL A 51 -9.94 -6.61 7.54
C VAL A 51 -10.12 -7.96 6.84
N GLY A 52 -9.24 -8.34 5.91
CA GLY A 52 -9.33 -9.61 5.18
C GLY A 52 -10.60 -9.73 4.33
N THR A 53 -10.71 -10.81 3.57
CA THR A 53 -11.91 -11.10 2.78
C THR A 53 -13.00 -11.83 3.55
N ASP A 54 -12.65 -12.39 4.71
CA ASP A 54 -13.57 -13.10 5.60
C ASP A 54 -14.40 -12.16 6.49
N GLY A 55 -14.07 -10.86 6.51
CA GLY A 55 -14.75 -9.86 7.32
C GLY A 55 -14.47 -10.00 8.83
N LEU A 56 -13.52 -10.86 9.21
CA LEU A 56 -13.18 -11.08 10.61
C LEU A 56 -12.14 -10.07 11.08
N VAL A 57 -12.51 -9.31 12.11
CA VAL A 57 -11.60 -8.34 12.73
C VAL A 57 -10.60 -9.06 13.64
N ARG A 58 -9.35 -9.17 13.17
CA ARG A 58 -8.23 -9.76 13.91
C ARG A 58 -7.57 -8.76 14.87
N PRO A 59 -6.81 -9.23 15.88
CA PRO A 59 -5.96 -8.36 16.70
C PRO A 59 -5.06 -7.49 15.83
N TYR A 60 -4.76 -6.27 16.30
CA TYR A 60 -3.87 -5.38 15.58
C TYR A 60 -2.44 -5.91 15.60
N ILE A 61 -1.88 -6.14 14.41
CA ILE A 61 -0.47 -6.48 14.22
C ILE A 61 0.16 -5.32 13.45
N SER A 62 1.14 -4.64 14.05
CA SER A 62 1.80 -3.47 13.46
C SER A 62 2.47 -3.78 12.13
N HIS A 63 3.07 -4.97 12.03
CA HIS A 63 3.69 -5.47 10.79
C HIS A 63 2.66 -5.51 9.66
N GLU A 64 1.56 -6.23 9.85
CA GLU A 64 0.53 -6.39 8.82
C GLU A 64 -0.13 -5.07 8.44
N ALA A 65 -0.41 -4.20 9.43
CA ALA A 65 -0.96 -2.87 9.17
C ALA A 65 -0.01 -2.00 8.31
N THR A 66 1.31 -2.15 8.50
CA THR A 66 2.32 -1.44 7.69
C THR A 66 2.31 -1.95 6.25
N GLY A 67 2.34 -3.26 6.04
CA GLY A 67 2.29 -3.84 4.68
C GLY A 67 1.00 -3.50 3.94
N PHE A 68 -0.14 -3.56 4.63
CA PHE A 68 -1.44 -3.17 4.08
C PHE A 68 -1.51 -1.67 3.73
N TYR A 69 -0.96 -0.81 4.59
CA TYR A 69 -0.87 0.62 4.30
C TYR A 69 -0.03 0.89 3.05
N ILE A 70 1.13 0.22 2.92
CA ILE A 70 2.00 0.37 1.74
C ILE A 70 1.26 -0.08 0.47
N LEU A 71 0.57 -1.24 0.49
CA LEU A 71 -0.19 -1.73 -0.66
C LEU A 71 -1.23 -0.72 -1.15
N ASN A 72 -1.92 -0.03 -0.23
CA ASN A 72 -2.92 0.99 -0.55
C ASN A 72 -2.31 2.32 -1.06
N LYS A 73 -1.02 2.55 -0.83
CA LYS A 73 -0.30 3.74 -1.26
C LYS A 73 0.43 3.55 -2.59
N VAL A 74 0.97 2.37 -2.83
CA VAL A 74 1.71 2.06 -4.06
C VAL A 74 0.79 2.18 -5.27
N ALA A 75 1.26 2.87 -6.30
CA ALA A 75 0.54 3.10 -7.55
C ALA A 75 -0.90 3.59 -7.32
N ASP A 76 -1.09 4.53 -6.39
CA ASP A 76 -2.39 5.11 -6.01
C ASP A 76 -3.45 4.06 -5.62
N GLY A 77 -3.00 2.97 -5.00
CA GLY A 77 -3.84 1.86 -4.56
C GLY A 77 -4.41 1.04 -5.73
N LYS A 78 -3.76 1.06 -6.90
CA LYS A 78 -4.15 0.27 -8.09
C LYS A 78 -4.42 -1.20 -7.73
N TYR A 79 -3.53 -1.82 -6.97
CA TYR A 79 -3.62 -3.25 -6.64
C TYR A 79 -4.83 -3.56 -5.74
N SER A 80 -5.04 -2.78 -4.68
CA SER A 80 -6.23 -2.91 -3.84
C SER A 80 -7.54 -2.72 -4.64
N LYS A 81 -7.55 -1.80 -5.61
CA LYS A 81 -8.72 -1.55 -6.49
C LYS A 81 -8.96 -2.67 -7.49
N LEU A 82 -7.91 -3.37 -7.93
CA LEU A 82 -8.00 -4.54 -8.82
C LEU A 82 -8.44 -5.82 -8.10
N GLY A 83 -8.52 -5.79 -6.77
CA GLY A 83 -8.92 -6.93 -5.95
C GLY A 83 -7.75 -7.78 -5.41
N ASP A 84 -6.51 -7.28 -5.49
CA ASP A 84 -5.37 -7.93 -4.84
C ASP A 84 -5.48 -7.74 -3.33
N THR A 85 -5.40 -8.84 -2.58
CA THR A 85 -5.44 -8.83 -1.12
C THR A 85 -4.04 -8.93 -0.56
N TYR A 86 -3.73 -8.17 0.48
CA TYR A 86 -2.45 -8.27 1.17
C TYR A 86 -2.29 -9.66 1.82
N VAL A 87 -1.10 -10.26 1.74
CA VAL A 87 -0.78 -11.55 2.36
C VAL A 87 0.35 -11.40 3.36
N ALA A 88 1.48 -10.88 2.92
CA ALA A 88 2.67 -10.71 3.74
C ALA A 88 3.60 -9.68 3.11
N HIS A 89 4.55 -9.19 3.89
CA HIS A 89 5.68 -8.45 3.37
C HIS A 89 6.94 -8.71 4.20
N ILE A 90 8.08 -8.45 3.59
CA ILE A 90 9.39 -8.44 4.24
C ILE A 90 10.14 -7.16 3.86
N ILE A 91 10.92 -6.65 4.81
CA ILE A 91 11.83 -5.53 4.57
C ILE A 91 13.06 -6.07 3.85
N CYS A 92 13.36 -5.49 2.70
CA CYS A 92 14.52 -5.84 1.92
C CYS A 92 15.73 -5.03 2.40
N GLN A 93 16.87 -5.70 2.50
CA GLN A 93 18.14 -5.02 2.73
C GLN A 93 18.53 -4.33 1.41
N GLY A 94 18.29 -3.02 1.35
CA GLY A 94 18.53 -2.23 0.14
C GLY A 94 20.02 -2.11 -0.21
N SER A 95 20.30 -1.97 -1.51
CA SER A 95 21.55 -1.37 -2.02
C SER A 95 21.49 0.17 -2.02
N SER A 96 20.29 0.72 -1.81
CA SER A 96 19.95 2.15 -1.91
C SER A 96 19.77 2.74 -0.52
N SER A 97 19.94 4.06 -0.40
CA SER A 97 19.75 4.80 0.86
C SER A 97 18.32 4.70 1.43
N SER A 98 17.34 4.30 0.63
CA SER A 98 15.93 4.22 1.00
C SER A 98 15.50 2.80 1.38
N PRO A 99 14.61 2.65 2.37
CA PRO A 99 14.03 1.35 2.72
C PRO A 99 13.20 0.81 1.55
N SER A 100 13.24 -0.52 1.39
CA SER A 100 12.51 -1.26 0.36
C SER A 100 11.81 -2.47 0.97
N TRP A 101 10.75 -2.91 0.30
CA TRP A 101 9.89 -3.99 0.72
C TRP A 101 9.57 -4.90 -0.44
N LEU A 102 9.47 -6.19 -0.13
CA LEU A 102 8.87 -7.18 -1.00
C LEU A 102 7.52 -7.54 -0.41
N ILE A 103 6.44 -7.23 -1.13
CA ILE A 103 5.07 -7.44 -0.71
C ILE A 103 4.47 -8.58 -1.51
N ALA A 104 3.93 -9.57 -0.82
CA ALA A 104 3.13 -10.64 -1.39
C ALA A 104 1.65 -10.28 -1.30
N THR A 105 0.95 -10.39 -2.42
CA THR A 105 -0.50 -10.25 -2.52
C THR A 105 -1.14 -11.59 -2.87
N SER A 106 -2.45 -11.65 -3.09
CA SER A 106 -3.12 -12.86 -3.59
C SER A 106 -2.71 -13.27 -5.00
N GLN A 107 -2.20 -12.36 -5.84
CA GLN A 107 -1.94 -12.63 -7.26
C GLN A 107 -0.48 -12.43 -7.68
N ARG A 108 0.26 -11.56 -6.99
CA ARG A 108 1.57 -11.08 -7.43
C ARG A 108 2.49 -10.70 -6.27
N LEU A 109 3.77 -10.64 -6.58
CA LEU A 109 4.82 -10.04 -5.76
C LEU A 109 5.11 -8.63 -6.26
N LEU A 110 5.22 -7.69 -5.33
CA LEU A 110 5.52 -6.29 -5.59
C LEU A 110 6.82 -5.89 -4.89
N PHE A 111 7.74 -5.32 -5.65
CA PHE A 111 8.95 -4.69 -5.15
C PHE A 111 8.71 -3.20 -5.03
N VAL A 112 8.81 -2.70 -3.81
CA VAL A 112 8.41 -1.34 -3.47
C VAL A 112 9.55 -0.67 -2.71
N TYR A 113 9.81 0.59 -3.01
CA TYR A 113 10.74 1.41 -2.23
C TYR A 113 10.10 2.73 -1.84
N GLN A 114 10.61 3.31 -0.77
CA GLN A 114 10.20 4.64 -0.34
C GLN A 114 10.98 5.70 -1.12
N VAL A 115 10.28 6.61 -1.79
CA VAL A 115 10.90 7.66 -2.62
C VAL A 115 11.27 8.88 -1.78
N SER A 116 10.42 9.23 -0.81
CA SER A 116 10.48 10.52 -0.12
C SER A 116 10.25 10.39 1.38
N TYR A 117 10.76 11.38 2.12
CA TYR A 117 10.51 11.56 3.56
C TYR A 117 9.02 11.69 3.89
N PHE A 118 8.19 12.14 2.93
CA PHE A 118 6.75 12.27 3.11
C PHE A 118 5.97 10.95 2.99
N GLY A 119 6.66 9.81 2.84
CA GLY A 119 6.03 8.49 2.93
C GLY A 119 5.35 8.04 1.64
N ASP A 120 5.77 8.56 0.49
CA ASP A 120 5.37 8.05 -0.82
C ASP A 120 6.17 6.79 -1.18
N TYR A 121 5.46 5.85 -1.83
CA TYR A 121 6.00 4.55 -2.22
C TYR A 121 5.88 4.37 -3.73
N GLU A 122 6.96 3.88 -4.34
CA GLU A 122 7.02 3.63 -5.77
C GLU A 122 7.32 2.15 -6.03
N LEU A 123 6.81 1.67 -7.17
CA LEU A 123 6.98 0.30 -7.61
C LEU A 123 8.29 0.19 -8.41
N ASP A 124 9.22 -0.63 -7.93
CA ASP A 124 10.44 -1.00 -8.67
C ASP A 124 10.14 -2.11 -9.68
N ASP A 125 9.40 -3.13 -9.25
CA ASP A 125 9.19 -4.34 -10.05
C ASP A 125 7.91 -5.10 -9.62
N GLU A 126 7.27 -5.79 -10.55
CA GLU A 126 6.12 -6.66 -10.28
C GLU A 126 6.27 -8.04 -10.94
N ILE A 127 5.84 -9.09 -10.24
CA ILE A 127 5.88 -10.48 -10.70
C ILE A 127 4.57 -11.16 -10.36
N GLU A 128 3.77 -11.51 -11.36
CA GLU A 128 2.57 -12.32 -11.13
C GLU A 128 2.95 -13.78 -10.82
N TYR A 129 2.17 -14.46 -9.95
CA TYR A 129 2.49 -15.83 -9.55
C TYR A 129 2.54 -16.81 -10.73
N LYS A 130 1.73 -16.57 -11.78
CA LYS A 130 1.73 -17.35 -13.02
C LYS A 130 3.07 -17.32 -13.76
N ASP A 131 3.84 -16.24 -13.57
CA ASP A 131 5.11 -16.01 -14.23
C ASP A 131 6.29 -16.50 -13.38
N ILE A 132 6.05 -17.03 -12.17
CA ILE A 132 7.11 -17.59 -11.32
C ILE A 132 7.46 -19.01 -11.79
N SER A 133 8.76 -19.24 -12.00
CA SER A 133 9.31 -20.54 -12.36
C SER A 133 9.70 -21.32 -11.10
N GLY A 134 8.90 -22.32 -10.75
CA GLY A 134 9.13 -23.14 -9.55
C GLY A 134 8.75 -22.42 -8.26
N LYS A 135 9.31 -22.87 -7.14
CA LYS A 135 9.05 -22.30 -5.81
C LYS A 135 10.12 -21.25 -5.47
N PRO A 136 9.77 -20.15 -4.80
CA PRO A 136 10.76 -19.23 -4.24
C PRO A 136 11.69 -19.97 -3.27
N THR A 137 12.99 -19.70 -3.34
CA THR A 137 14.00 -20.36 -2.51
C THR A 137 14.71 -19.36 -1.62
N ILE A 138 15.08 -19.80 -0.41
CA ILE A 138 15.89 -19.03 0.53
C ILE A 138 17.31 -19.57 0.48
N LYS A 139 18.27 -18.69 0.22
CA LYS A 139 19.70 -18.96 0.34
C LYS A 139 20.18 -18.38 1.67
N THR A 140 20.29 -19.24 2.68
CA THR A 140 20.70 -18.85 4.03
C THR A 140 22.11 -18.27 4.07
N ASP A 141 23.02 -18.81 3.24
CA ASP A 141 24.43 -18.40 3.20
C ASP A 141 24.60 -16.95 2.75
N SER A 142 23.85 -16.53 1.72
CA SER A 142 23.90 -15.16 1.18
C SER A 142 22.80 -14.24 1.73
N LYS A 143 21.92 -14.75 2.60
CA LYS A 143 20.72 -14.05 3.09
C LYS A 143 19.84 -13.51 1.96
N GLU A 144 19.59 -14.34 0.95
CA GLU A 144 18.87 -13.96 -0.24
C GLU A 144 17.61 -14.82 -0.45
N ILE A 145 16.52 -14.18 -0.89
CA ILE A 145 15.34 -14.83 -1.46
C ILE A 145 15.49 -14.75 -2.97
N GLU A 146 15.46 -15.89 -3.64
CA GLU A 146 15.54 -15.99 -5.09
C GLU A 146 14.16 -16.33 -5.66
N ILE A 147 13.69 -15.46 -6.56
CA ILE A 147 12.44 -15.62 -7.29
C ILE A 147 12.79 -15.70 -8.77
N LEU A 148 12.68 -16.90 -9.34
CA LEU A 148 12.94 -17.13 -10.75
C LEU A 148 11.67 -16.85 -11.55
N ARG A 149 11.78 -16.15 -12.68
CA ARG A 149 10.66 -16.00 -13.62
C ARG A 149 10.73 -17.06 -14.71
N ARG A 150 9.56 -17.45 -15.20
CA ARG A 150 9.42 -18.25 -16.43
C ARG A 150 9.82 -17.36 -17.60
N GLU A 151 10.58 -17.92 -18.53
CA GLU A 151 10.89 -17.21 -19.76
C GLU A 151 9.62 -17.00 -20.59
N PRO A 152 9.44 -15.83 -21.22
CA PRO A 152 8.38 -15.68 -22.20
C PRO A 152 8.67 -16.65 -23.35
N ILE A 153 7.69 -17.51 -23.67
CA ILE A 153 7.80 -18.45 -24.80
C ILE A 153 7.91 -17.62 -26.07
N LYS A 154 9.15 -17.47 -26.59
CA LYS A 154 9.37 -16.85 -27.90
C LYS A 154 8.93 -17.85 -28.95
N THR A 155 7.80 -17.59 -29.60
CA THR A 155 7.28 -18.35 -30.76
C THR A 155 8.20 -18.10 -31.96
N GLY A 156 9.40 -18.68 -31.95
CA GLY A 156 10.41 -18.47 -32.98
C GLY A 156 11.60 -19.41 -32.82
N THR A 157 11.80 -20.25 -33.82
CA THR A 157 12.80 -21.30 -33.92
C THR A 157 14.22 -20.79 -33.66
N ILE A 158 14.74 -20.99 -32.45
CA ILE A 158 16.15 -21.22 -32.06
C ILE A 158 16.10 -21.58 -30.56
N ARG A 159 16.55 -22.79 -30.20
CA ARG A 159 16.72 -23.20 -28.79
C ARG A 159 17.81 -22.35 -28.16
N LYS A 160 17.44 -21.22 -27.56
CA LYS A 160 18.34 -20.47 -26.68
C LYS A 160 18.41 -21.21 -25.35
N LYS A 161 19.61 -21.31 -24.76
CA LYS A 161 19.79 -21.81 -23.39
C LYS A 161 18.84 -21.04 -22.47
N HIS A 162 18.10 -21.76 -21.63
CA HIS A 162 17.27 -21.18 -20.58
C HIS A 162 18.17 -20.31 -19.68
N VAL A 163 18.00 -18.99 -19.75
CA VAL A 163 18.60 -18.06 -18.79
C VAL A 163 17.45 -17.59 -17.94
N SER A 164 17.31 -18.20 -16.76
CA SER A 164 16.29 -17.82 -15.78
C SER A 164 16.52 -16.37 -15.36
N TYR A 165 15.72 -15.45 -15.88
CA TYR A 165 15.66 -14.08 -15.39
C TYR A 165 14.93 -14.10 -14.05
N GLY A 166 15.60 -13.73 -12.96
CA GLY A 166 15.05 -13.77 -11.61
C GLY A 166 15.33 -12.49 -10.84
N LYS A 167 14.54 -12.25 -9.80
CA LYS A 167 14.81 -11.20 -8.81
C LYS A 167 15.41 -11.86 -7.58
N VAL A 168 16.53 -11.33 -7.13
CA VAL A 168 17.20 -11.75 -5.90
C VAL A 168 17.11 -10.62 -4.89
N VAL A 169 16.73 -10.95 -3.67
CA VAL A 169 16.31 -9.98 -2.66
C VAL A 169 16.96 -10.34 -1.34
N ARG A 170 17.69 -9.40 -0.76
CA ARG A 170 18.35 -9.64 0.53
C ARG A 170 17.40 -9.40 1.68
N TYR A 171 17.42 -10.28 2.67
CA TYR A 171 16.60 -10.16 3.88
C TYR A 171 17.47 -9.97 5.12
N THR A 172 16.89 -9.33 6.14
CA THR A 172 17.58 -9.11 7.42
C THR A 172 17.36 -10.27 8.40
N ASN A 173 16.12 -10.74 8.52
CA ASN A 173 15.71 -11.75 9.50
C ASN A 173 15.33 -13.07 8.81
N VAL A 174 15.99 -14.17 9.20
CA VAL A 174 15.78 -15.51 8.63
C VAL A 174 14.38 -16.05 8.95
N ILE A 175 13.87 -15.82 10.17
CA ILE A 175 12.58 -16.34 10.61
C ILE A 175 11.44 -15.67 9.83
N GLU A 176 11.55 -14.35 9.64
CA GLU A 176 10.61 -13.59 8.82
C GLU A 176 10.68 -14.00 7.35
N ALA A 177 11.88 -14.22 6.82
CA ALA A 177 12.07 -14.69 5.45
C ALA A 177 11.42 -16.06 5.22
N GLN A 178 11.62 -17.00 6.15
CA GLN A 178 11.00 -18.32 6.07
C GLN A 178 9.48 -18.23 6.11
N SER A 179 8.93 -17.51 7.10
CA SER A 179 7.47 -17.28 7.22
C SER A 179 6.90 -16.60 5.98
N PHE A 180 7.62 -15.65 5.40
CA PHE A 180 7.23 -14.95 4.18
C PHE A 180 7.18 -15.89 2.97
N VAL A 181 8.21 -16.70 2.76
CA VAL A 181 8.26 -17.67 1.65
C VAL A 181 7.21 -18.76 1.81
N ASP A 182 6.99 -19.27 3.03
CA ASP A 182 5.96 -20.27 3.31
C ASP A 182 4.56 -19.73 2.98
N LYS A 183 4.29 -18.46 3.30
CA LYS A 183 3.05 -17.77 2.94
C LYS A 183 2.91 -17.62 1.42
N ILE A 184 3.98 -17.27 0.70
CA ILE A 184 3.95 -17.20 -0.77
C ILE A 184 3.63 -18.57 -1.35
N ILE A 185 4.34 -19.62 -0.94
CA ILE A 185 4.13 -20.99 -1.45
C ILE A 185 2.68 -21.44 -1.20
N SER A 186 2.17 -21.17 0.00
CA SER A 186 0.77 -21.48 0.34
C SER A 186 -0.20 -20.72 -0.56
N THR A 187 0.07 -19.45 -0.83
CA THR A 187 -0.77 -18.60 -1.70
C THR A 187 -0.72 -19.06 -3.16
N MET A 188 0.47 -19.39 -3.67
CA MET A 188 0.64 -19.95 -5.02
C MET A 188 -0.12 -21.27 -5.16
N HIS A 189 -0.03 -22.15 -4.17
CA HIS A 189 -0.76 -23.42 -4.17
C HIS A 189 -2.29 -23.21 -4.15
N LEU A 190 -2.79 -22.26 -3.36
CA LEU A 190 -4.21 -21.89 -3.34
C LEU A 190 -4.69 -21.31 -4.68
N ALA A 191 -3.81 -20.58 -5.38
CA ALA A 191 -4.08 -20.02 -6.70
C ALA A 191 -3.87 -21.01 -7.86
N GLY A 192 -3.32 -22.21 -7.60
CA GLY A 192 -3.11 -23.27 -8.58
C GLY A 192 -1.82 -23.15 -9.41
N TYR A 193 -0.78 -22.49 -8.88
CA TYR A 193 0.52 -22.29 -9.55
C TYR A 193 1.66 -23.13 -8.98
#